data_AF-A0A2E1Q7E0-F1
#
_entry.id   AF-A0A2E1Q7E0-F1
#
_cell.length_a   1.000
_cell.length_b   1.000
_cell.length_c   1.000
_cell.angle_alpha   90.00
_cell.angle_beta   90.00
_cell.angle_gamma   90.00
#
_symmetry.space_group_name_H-M   'P 1'
#
loop_
_entity.id
_entity.type
_entity.pdbx_description
1 polymer ?
#
loop_
_entity_poly.entity_id
_entity_poly.type
_entity_poly.pdbx_seq_one_letter_code
_entity_poly.pdbx_strand_id
1 'polypeptide(L)'
;MSKTLTKKELRAPDSFQEIAGRMAKWTEANITVLVGLAIAIIFISMAWIGYGYYTKYQEGKAEAALFPAQDQLIKTILTNKDAPIQIKDYVDVLKDHSHQNAAALSAVQVIGALATRENTESLQKEILTSVSLGFSQNTLTTGFWKLTEGQVLARNGELASAKQAYKDVIQNSKLKEFHPKALLELGALSEKEGDLEGARDFYSRVVREFPDSEARKMADKLLIHIDLLGEPSSGS
;
A
#
# COMPACT_ATOMS: atom_id res chain seq x y z
N MET A 1 18.65 47.29 8.07
CA MET A 1 19.22 46.94 9.39
C MET A 1 18.07 46.70 10.37
N SER A 2 17.68 45.46 10.64
CA SER A 2 16.78 45.17 11.78
C SER A 2 17.65 45.03 13.04
N LYS A 3 17.49 45.95 14.00
CA LYS A 3 18.05 45.76 15.35
C LYS A 3 17.30 44.60 16.00
N THR A 4 18.01 43.55 16.37
CA THR A 4 17.48 42.43 17.16
C THR A 4 17.23 42.91 18.58
N LEU A 5 15.95 43.01 18.98
CA LEU A 5 15.52 43.46 20.31
C LEU A 5 15.82 42.38 21.36
N THR A 6 16.34 42.78 22.52
CA THR A 6 16.65 41.83 23.61
C THR A 6 15.39 41.42 24.39
N LYS A 7 15.41 40.24 25.01
CA LYS A 7 14.28 39.64 25.76
C LYS A 7 13.72 40.54 26.88
N LYS A 8 14.52 41.49 27.40
CA LYS A 8 14.14 42.47 28.42
C LYS A 8 13.42 43.67 27.82
N GLU A 9 13.81 44.11 26.62
CA GLU A 9 13.17 45.19 25.88
C GLU A 9 11.78 44.77 25.38
N LEU A 10 11.59 43.51 24.97
CA LEU A 10 10.27 42.96 24.59
C LEU A 10 9.21 42.96 25.71
N ARG A 11 9.61 43.16 26.97
CA ARG A 11 8.72 43.14 28.15
C ARG A 11 8.36 44.54 28.68
N ALA A 12 8.93 45.60 28.12
CA ALA A 12 8.57 46.97 28.48
C ALA A 12 7.24 47.39 27.79
N PRO A 13 6.35 48.17 28.44
CA PRO A 13 5.08 48.58 27.83
C PRO A 13 5.25 49.38 26.52
N ASP A 14 6.27 50.24 26.46
CA ASP A 14 6.48 51.16 25.34
C ASP A 14 7.00 50.46 24.07
N SER A 15 7.81 49.41 24.22
CA SER A 15 8.31 48.64 23.09
C SER A 15 7.21 47.78 22.46
N PHE A 16 6.25 47.31 23.26
CA PHE A 16 5.06 46.64 22.75
C PHE A 16 4.22 47.59 21.88
N GLN A 17 4.03 48.83 22.32
CA GLN A 17 3.32 49.84 21.53
C GLN A 17 4.03 50.16 20.21
N GLU A 18 5.36 50.25 20.21
CA GLU A 18 6.14 50.49 18.99
C GLU A 18 6.08 49.31 18.00
N ILE A 19 6.18 48.07 18.49
CA ILE A 19 6.04 46.86 17.67
C ILE A 19 4.61 46.76 17.12
N ALA A 20 3.60 46.98 17.97
CA ALA A 20 2.19 46.96 17.56
C ALA A 20 1.89 48.04 16.52
N GLY A 21 2.41 49.26 16.69
CA GLY A 21 2.23 50.35 15.73
C GLY A 21 2.88 50.07 14.38
N ARG A 22 4.08 49.44 14.36
CA ARG A 22 4.73 49.01 13.12
C ARG A 22 3.95 47.90 12.42
N MET A 23 3.45 46.93 13.18
CA MET A 23 2.63 45.84 12.65
C MET A 23 1.31 46.40 12.07
N ALA A 24 0.66 47.33 12.75
CA ALA A 24 -0.57 47.96 12.28
C ALA A 24 -0.35 48.69 10.94
N LYS A 25 0.69 49.54 10.85
CA LYS A 25 1.03 50.26 9.60
C LYS A 25 1.40 49.32 8.45
N TRP A 26 2.12 48.23 8.75
CA TRP A 26 2.44 47.23 7.75
C TRP A 26 1.19 46.50 7.27
N THR A 27 0.30 46.10 8.17
CA THR A 27 -0.98 45.47 7.82
C THR A 27 -1.83 46.40 6.97
N GLU A 28 -1.95 47.67 7.35
CA GLU A 28 -2.69 48.68 6.59
C GLU A 28 -2.11 48.85 5.18
N ALA A 29 -0.79 48.91 5.05
CA ALA A 29 -0.11 49.01 3.75
C ALA A 29 -0.26 47.75 2.88
N ASN A 30 -0.52 46.59 3.48
CA ASN A 30 -0.59 45.30 2.79
C ASN A 30 -1.99 44.65 2.82
N ILE A 31 -3.02 45.35 3.30
CA ILE A 31 -4.33 44.73 3.61
C ILE A 31 -4.97 44.10 2.38
N THR A 32 -4.86 44.72 1.20
CA THR A 32 -5.38 44.18 -0.07
C THR A 32 -4.71 42.87 -0.44
N VAL A 33 -3.40 42.77 -0.25
CA VAL A 33 -2.64 41.54 -0.52
C VAL A 33 -3.03 40.45 0.48
N LEU A 34 -3.16 40.80 1.76
CA LEU A 34 -3.57 39.86 2.81
C LEU A 34 -4.99 39.33 2.58
N VAL A 35 -5.94 40.18 2.20
CA VAL A 35 -7.30 39.78 1.82
C VAL A 35 -7.27 38.88 0.58
N GLY A 36 -6.48 39.22 -0.44
CA GLY A 36 -6.31 38.38 -1.63
C GLY A 36 -5.75 36.99 -1.28
N LEU A 37 -4.75 36.91 -0.40
CA LEU A 37 -4.19 35.65 0.09
C LEU A 37 -5.23 34.84 0.89
N ALA A 38 -6.01 35.49 1.75
CA ALA A 38 -7.07 34.83 2.52
C ALA A 38 -8.14 34.22 1.60
N ILE A 39 -8.57 34.95 0.58
CA ILE A 39 -9.52 34.47 -0.43
C ILE A 39 -8.93 33.28 -1.19
N ALA A 40 -7.67 33.35 -1.62
CA ALA A 40 -6.99 32.25 -2.31
C ALA A 40 -6.92 30.99 -1.43
N ILE A 41 -6.61 31.13 -0.15
CA ILE A 41 -6.59 30.02 0.82
C ILE A 41 -7.99 29.40 0.96
N ILE A 42 -9.05 30.22 1.00
CA ILE A 42 -10.44 29.73 1.05
C ILE A 42 -10.76 28.91 -0.21
N PHE A 43 -10.43 29.40 -1.41
CA PHE A 43 -10.65 28.65 -2.65
C PHE A 43 -9.87 27.34 -2.72
N ILE A 44 -8.59 27.35 -2.31
CA ILE A 44 -7.76 26.14 -2.24
C ILE A 44 -8.37 25.13 -1.26
N SER A 45 -8.83 25.61 -0.10
CA SER A 45 -9.46 24.75 0.92
C SER A 45 -10.78 24.15 0.42
N MET A 46 -11.63 24.94 -0.25
CA MET A 46 -12.87 24.45 -0.87
C MET A 46 -12.59 23.42 -1.97
N ALA A 47 -11.58 23.68 -2.81
CA ALA A 47 -11.18 22.73 -3.86
C ALA A 47 -10.67 21.40 -3.26
N TRP A 48 -9.87 21.46 -2.18
CA TRP A 48 -9.38 20.27 -1.49
C TRP A 48 -10.51 19.46 -0.83
N ILE A 49 -11.44 20.13 -0.13
CA ILE A 49 -12.63 19.50 0.45
C ILE A 49 -13.52 18.90 -0.64
N GLY A 50 -13.77 19.64 -1.71
CA GLY A 50 -14.57 19.19 -2.85
C GLY A 50 -13.96 17.97 -3.54
N TYR A 51 -12.63 17.96 -3.72
CA TYR A 51 -11.89 16.80 -4.23
C TYR A 51 -12.00 15.59 -3.30
N GLY A 52 -11.89 15.81 -1.98
CA GLY A 52 -12.09 14.76 -0.98
C GLY A 52 -13.50 14.15 -1.03
N TYR A 53 -14.53 14.98 -1.20
CA TYR A 53 -15.91 14.50 -1.36
C TYR A 53 -16.10 13.74 -2.67
N TYR A 54 -15.54 14.26 -3.77
CA TYR A 54 -15.61 13.62 -5.09
C TYR A 54 -14.95 12.24 -5.11
N THR A 55 -13.74 12.13 -4.55
CA THR A 55 -13.02 10.84 -4.47
C THR A 55 -13.79 9.82 -3.63
N LYS A 56 -14.31 10.22 -2.46
CA LYS A 56 -15.15 9.36 -1.63
C LYS A 56 -16.44 8.92 -2.34
N TYR A 57 -17.07 9.82 -3.09
CA TYR A 57 -18.26 9.50 -3.88
C TYR A 57 -17.96 8.48 -4.99
N GLN A 58 -16.82 8.61 -5.67
CA GLN A 58 -16.40 7.64 -6.68
C GLN A 58 -16.03 6.29 -6.08
N GLU A 59 -15.42 6.25 -4.90
CA GLU A 59 -15.19 5.00 -4.15
C GLU A 59 -16.51 4.31 -3.81
N GLY A 60 -17.49 5.05 -3.27
CA GLY A 60 -18.82 4.47 -2.96
C GLY A 60 -19.55 3.94 -4.19
N LYS A 61 -19.39 4.58 -5.35
CA LYS A 61 -19.90 4.06 -6.62
C LYS A 61 -19.22 2.77 -7.06
N ALA A 62 -17.90 2.71 -6.96
CA ALA A 62 -17.14 1.51 -7.27
C ALA A 62 -17.55 0.36 -6.35
N GLU A 63 -17.67 0.58 -5.04
CA GLU A 63 -18.15 -0.42 -4.08
C GLU A 63 -19.54 -0.95 -4.45
N ALA A 64 -20.49 -0.05 -4.73
CA ALA A 64 -21.85 -0.44 -5.09
C ALA A 64 -21.93 -1.25 -6.40
N ALA A 65 -21.04 -0.97 -7.36
CA ALA A 65 -20.97 -1.70 -8.62
C ALA A 65 -20.25 -3.05 -8.48
N LEU A 66 -19.16 -3.10 -7.72
CA LEU A 66 -18.32 -4.30 -7.56
C LEU A 66 -18.97 -5.35 -6.67
N PHE A 67 -19.68 -4.94 -5.62
CA PHE A 67 -20.20 -5.86 -4.61
C PHE A 67 -21.09 -6.97 -5.19
N PRO A 68 -22.10 -6.69 -6.06
CA PRO A 68 -22.94 -7.76 -6.63
C PRO A 68 -22.15 -8.74 -7.51
N ALA A 69 -21.25 -8.23 -8.35
CA ALA A 69 -20.43 -9.06 -9.25
C ALA A 69 -19.45 -9.92 -8.44
N GLN A 70 -18.86 -9.34 -7.39
CA GLN A 70 -17.97 -10.02 -6.47
C GLN A 70 -18.70 -11.11 -5.67
N ASP A 71 -19.83 -10.80 -5.04
CA ASP A 71 -20.58 -11.74 -4.20
C ASP A 71 -21.00 -12.98 -4.98
N GLN A 72 -21.56 -12.78 -6.18
CA GLN A 72 -21.95 -13.87 -7.06
C GLN A 72 -20.76 -14.77 -7.43
N LEU A 73 -19.61 -14.16 -7.76
CA LEU A 73 -18.41 -14.89 -8.15
C LEU A 73 -17.81 -15.65 -6.95
N ILE A 74 -17.63 -14.99 -5.81
CA ILE A 74 -17.11 -15.62 -4.59
C ILE A 74 -18.01 -16.77 -4.15
N LYS A 75 -19.33 -16.60 -4.16
CA LYS A 75 -20.27 -17.67 -3.84
C LYS A 75 -20.05 -18.87 -4.76
N THR A 76 -19.96 -18.65 -6.06
CA THR A 76 -19.68 -19.72 -7.04
C THR A 76 -18.37 -20.44 -6.74
N ILE A 77 -17.31 -19.68 -6.46
CA ILE A 77 -15.97 -20.21 -6.13
C ILE A 77 -16.02 -21.05 -4.85
N LEU A 78 -16.73 -20.61 -3.81
CA LEU A 78 -16.69 -21.27 -2.51
C LEU A 78 -17.68 -22.43 -2.37
N THR A 79 -18.85 -22.38 -3.02
CA THR A 79 -19.91 -23.37 -2.78
C THR A 79 -19.96 -24.52 -3.78
N ASN A 80 -19.48 -24.34 -5.02
CA ASN A 80 -19.62 -25.37 -6.06
C ASN A 80 -18.27 -25.69 -6.72
N LYS A 81 -17.54 -26.67 -6.16
CA LYS A 81 -16.18 -27.05 -6.56
C LYS A 81 -16.01 -27.46 -8.04
N ASP A 82 -17.08 -27.84 -8.71
CA ASP A 82 -17.03 -28.28 -10.10
C ASP A 82 -17.64 -27.26 -11.07
N ALA A 83 -18.24 -26.18 -10.55
CA ALA A 83 -18.81 -25.13 -11.39
C ALA A 83 -17.69 -24.44 -12.20
N PRO A 84 -17.92 -24.19 -13.51
CA PRO A 84 -17.03 -23.36 -14.30
C PRO A 84 -17.01 -21.94 -13.74
N ILE A 85 -15.80 -21.40 -13.56
CA ILE A 85 -15.60 -20.05 -13.03
C ILE A 85 -15.58 -19.07 -14.20
N GLN A 86 -16.54 -18.14 -14.21
CA GLN A 86 -16.62 -17.07 -15.20
C GLN A 86 -16.32 -15.75 -14.52
N ILE A 87 -15.27 -15.06 -14.97
CA ILE A 87 -14.83 -13.78 -14.38
C ILE A 87 -15.15 -12.57 -15.25
N LYS A 88 -15.68 -12.77 -16.47
CA LYS A 88 -15.86 -11.70 -17.45
C LYS A 88 -16.66 -10.52 -16.91
N ASP A 89 -17.87 -10.77 -16.40
CA ASP A 89 -18.74 -9.71 -15.89
C ASP A 89 -18.08 -8.96 -14.73
N TYR A 90 -17.33 -9.67 -13.89
CA TYR A 90 -16.57 -9.08 -12.80
C TYR A 90 -15.38 -8.23 -13.29
N VAL A 91 -14.63 -8.73 -14.27
CA VAL A 91 -13.50 -8.03 -14.88
C VAL A 91 -13.95 -6.77 -15.62
N ASP A 92 -15.11 -6.80 -16.28
CA ASP A 92 -15.67 -5.63 -16.96
C ASP A 92 -15.98 -4.51 -15.95
N VAL A 93 -16.61 -4.84 -14.81
CA VAL A 93 -16.86 -3.88 -13.72
C VAL A 93 -15.54 -3.40 -13.08
N LEU A 94 -14.55 -4.27 -12.90
CA LEU A 94 -13.23 -3.89 -12.37
C LEU A 94 -12.54 -2.84 -13.25
N LYS A 95 -12.59 -2.98 -14.58
CA LYS A 95 -11.94 -2.06 -15.52
C LYS A 95 -12.52 -0.64 -15.41
N ASP A 96 -13.85 -0.54 -15.31
CA ASP A 96 -14.55 0.74 -15.15
C ASP A 96 -14.19 1.46 -13.85
N HIS A 97 -13.74 0.70 -12.84
CA HIS A 97 -13.38 1.19 -11.51
C HIS A 97 -11.91 0.95 -11.13
N SER A 98 -11.03 0.75 -12.11
CA SER A 98 -9.69 0.20 -11.87
C SER A 98 -8.77 1.09 -11.01
N HIS A 99 -9.07 2.39 -10.91
CA HIS A 99 -8.28 3.36 -10.15
C HIS A 99 -8.72 3.50 -8.68
N GLN A 100 -9.87 2.93 -8.31
CA GLN A 100 -10.43 3.01 -6.95
C GLN A 100 -9.83 1.93 -6.03
N ASN A 101 -9.76 2.24 -4.74
CA ASN A 101 -9.37 1.28 -3.71
C ASN A 101 -10.33 0.08 -3.67
N ALA A 102 -11.62 0.32 -3.86
CA ALA A 102 -12.63 -0.72 -3.90
C ALA A 102 -12.31 -1.81 -4.93
N ALA A 103 -11.84 -1.45 -6.12
CA ALA A 103 -11.48 -2.42 -7.16
C ALA A 103 -10.29 -3.28 -6.75
N ALA A 104 -9.23 -2.67 -6.21
CA ALA A 104 -8.05 -3.41 -5.75
C ALA A 104 -8.39 -4.36 -4.59
N LEU A 105 -9.16 -3.91 -3.60
CA LEU A 105 -9.56 -4.75 -2.46
C LEU A 105 -10.50 -5.89 -2.88
N SER A 106 -11.46 -5.61 -3.75
CA SER A 106 -12.34 -6.63 -4.34
C SER A 106 -11.51 -7.68 -5.07
N ALA A 107 -10.58 -7.24 -5.93
CA ALA A 107 -9.72 -8.13 -6.71
C ALA A 107 -8.82 -8.99 -5.82
N VAL A 108 -8.23 -8.43 -4.77
CA VAL A 108 -7.45 -9.19 -3.77
C VAL A 108 -8.29 -10.30 -3.13
N GLN A 109 -9.54 -10.02 -2.79
CA GLN A 109 -10.44 -11.02 -2.20
C GLN A 109 -10.82 -12.12 -3.20
N VAL A 110 -11.16 -11.76 -4.43
CA VAL A 110 -11.49 -12.75 -5.48
C VAL A 110 -10.27 -13.60 -5.83
N ILE A 111 -9.09 -13.01 -5.98
CA ILE A 111 -7.84 -13.76 -6.19
C ILE A 111 -7.59 -14.73 -5.04
N GLY A 112 -7.77 -14.29 -3.80
CA GLY A 112 -7.66 -15.14 -2.61
C GLY A 112 -8.65 -16.31 -2.61
N ALA A 113 -9.87 -16.11 -3.07
CA ALA A 113 -10.86 -17.17 -3.23
C ALA A 113 -10.47 -18.13 -4.37
N LEU A 114 -10.04 -17.61 -5.53
CA LEU A 114 -9.57 -18.42 -6.66
C LEU A 114 -8.37 -19.29 -6.26
N ALA A 115 -7.49 -18.78 -5.41
CA ALA A 115 -6.33 -19.49 -4.89
C ALA A 115 -6.69 -20.78 -4.10
N THR A 116 -7.95 -21.00 -3.72
CA THR A 116 -8.42 -22.25 -3.10
C THR A 116 -8.87 -23.30 -4.13
N ARG A 117 -8.83 -22.97 -5.42
CA ARG A 117 -9.21 -23.83 -6.55
C ARG A 117 -7.97 -24.13 -7.38
N GLU A 118 -7.93 -25.34 -7.93
CA GLU A 118 -6.88 -25.74 -8.87
C GLU A 118 -7.09 -25.08 -10.24
N ASN A 119 -5.99 -24.87 -10.99
CA ASN A 119 -6.01 -24.38 -12.38
C ASN A 119 -6.68 -23.00 -12.57
N THR A 120 -6.54 -22.10 -11.59
CA THR A 120 -7.10 -20.73 -11.65
C THR A 120 -6.04 -19.65 -11.86
N GLU A 121 -4.79 -20.02 -12.08
CA GLU A 121 -3.63 -19.12 -12.17
C GLU A 121 -3.81 -18.08 -13.30
N SER A 122 -4.38 -18.50 -14.44
CA SER A 122 -4.70 -17.61 -15.57
C SER A 122 -5.78 -16.60 -15.23
N LEU A 123 -6.83 -17.01 -14.50
CA LEU A 123 -7.93 -16.14 -14.05
C LEU A 123 -7.42 -15.10 -13.05
N GLN A 124 -6.55 -15.52 -12.12
CA GLN A 124 -5.90 -14.61 -11.16
C GLN A 124 -5.06 -13.56 -11.88
N LYS A 125 -4.31 -13.98 -12.91
CA LYS A 125 -3.49 -13.06 -13.73
C LYS A 125 -4.36 -12.09 -14.54
N GLU A 126 -5.47 -12.55 -15.11
CA GLU A 126 -6.41 -11.68 -15.82
C GLU A 126 -6.96 -10.57 -14.90
N ILE A 127 -7.40 -10.93 -13.69
CA ILE A 127 -7.85 -9.97 -12.67
C ILE A 127 -6.71 -9.02 -12.28
N LEU A 128 -5.49 -9.54 -12.09
CA LEU A 128 -4.34 -8.71 -11.75
C LEU A 128 -4.08 -7.62 -12.80
N THR A 129 -4.22 -7.94 -14.08
CA THR A 129 -4.00 -7.00 -15.19
C THR A 129 -5.16 -6.04 -15.46
N SER A 130 -6.35 -6.27 -14.87
CA SER A 130 -7.52 -5.41 -15.08
C SER A 130 -7.57 -4.21 -14.13
N VAL A 131 -6.77 -4.22 -13.07
CA VAL A 131 -6.71 -3.18 -12.05
C VAL A 131 -5.49 -2.30 -12.28
N SER A 132 -5.65 -0.98 -12.14
CA SER A 132 -4.58 -0.01 -12.36
C SER A 132 -4.12 0.60 -11.04
N LEU A 133 -2.84 0.97 -10.91
CA LEU A 133 -2.26 1.51 -9.66
C LEU A 133 -2.74 2.94 -9.29
N GLY A 134 -3.93 3.35 -9.74
CA GLY A 134 -4.55 4.65 -9.39
C GLY A 134 -4.76 4.85 -7.89
N PHE A 135 -4.86 3.76 -7.12
CA PHE A 135 -5.00 3.74 -5.66
C PHE A 135 -3.68 3.90 -4.88
N SER A 136 -2.56 4.18 -5.57
CA SER A 136 -1.20 4.21 -5.00
C SER A 136 -0.99 5.14 -3.79
N GLN A 137 -1.92 6.05 -3.49
CA GLN A 137 -1.87 6.90 -2.30
C GLN A 137 -2.33 6.18 -1.02
N ASN A 138 -3.17 5.14 -1.13
CA ASN A 138 -3.57 4.35 0.02
C ASN A 138 -2.52 3.27 0.29
N THR A 139 -1.77 3.47 1.36
CA THR A 139 -0.66 2.59 1.74
C THR A 139 -1.13 1.17 2.05
N LEU A 140 -2.28 1.01 2.70
CA LEU A 140 -2.83 -0.30 3.06
C LEU A 140 -3.26 -1.07 1.81
N THR A 141 -4.07 -0.46 0.95
CA THR A 141 -4.51 -1.07 -0.31
C THR A 141 -3.32 -1.41 -1.21
N THR A 142 -2.38 -0.50 -1.34
CA THR A 142 -1.18 -0.68 -2.16
C THR A 142 -0.32 -1.84 -1.67
N GLY A 143 -0.15 -1.97 -0.35
CA GLY A 143 0.63 -3.06 0.23
C GLY A 143 -0.02 -4.43 0.00
N PHE A 144 -1.33 -4.55 0.27
CA PHE A 144 -2.06 -5.79 -0.02
C PHE A 144 -2.00 -6.14 -1.51
N TRP A 145 -2.27 -5.16 -2.38
CA TRP A 145 -2.20 -5.35 -3.82
C TRP A 145 -0.84 -5.85 -4.27
N LYS A 146 0.26 -5.20 -3.83
CA LYS A 146 1.62 -5.58 -4.21
C LYS A 146 2.04 -6.95 -3.71
N LEU A 147 1.61 -7.34 -2.50
CA LEU A 147 1.82 -8.69 -2.01
C LEU A 147 1.04 -9.71 -2.86
N THR A 148 -0.23 -9.43 -3.17
CA THR A 148 -1.04 -10.30 -4.04
C THR A 148 -0.47 -10.39 -5.45
N GLU A 149 0.03 -9.30 -6.02
CA GLU A 149 0.74 -9.28 -7.31
C GLU A 149 1.92 -10.25 -7.29
N GLY A 150 2.80 -10.14 -6.29
CA GLY A 150 3.93 -11.06 -6.14
C GLY A 150 3.49 -12.53 -6.00
N GLN A 151 2.43 -12.80 -5.26
CA GLN A 151 1.90 -14.16 -5.07
C GLN A 151 1.34 -14.75 -6.36
N VAL A 152 0.55 -13.98 -7.10
CA VAL A 152 -0.04 -14.41 -8.38
C VAL A 152 1.07 -14.69 -9.41
N LEU A 153 2.05 -13.79 -9.51
CA LEU A 153 3.20 -13.97 -10.40
C LEU A 153 4.01 -15.23 -10.03
N ALA A 154 4.26 -15.44 -8.74
CA ALA A 154 4.99 -16.62 -8.25
C ALA A 154 4.27 -17.94 -8.59
N ARG A 155 2.95 -17.98 -8.42
CA ARG A 155 2.10 -19.14 -8.77
C ARG A 155 2.07 -19.40 -10.26
N ASN A 156 2.11 -18.35 -11.07
CA ASN A 156 2.20 -18.43 -12.53
C ASN A 156 3.63 -18.76 -13.04
N GLY A 157 4.60 -18.99 -12.15
CA GLY A 157 5.98 -19.31 -12.53
C GLY A 157 6.82 -18.10 -12.98
N GLU A 158 6.29 -16.88 -12.88
CA GLU A 158 6.96 -15.63 -13.23
C GLU A 158 7.84 -15.17 -12.05
N LEU A 159 8.81 -16.00 -11.66
CA LEU A 159 9.59 -15.82 -10.42
C LEU A 159 10.36 -14.50 -10.38
N ALA A 160 10.96 -14.08 -11.49
CA ALA A 160 11.69 -12.81 -11.56
C ALA A 160 10.76 -11.61 -11.31
N SER A 161 9.58 -11.59 -11.93
CA SER A 161 8.57 -10.55 -11.73
C SER A 161 8.01 -10.58 -10.31
N ALA A 162 7.78 -11.77 -9.74
CA ALA A 162 7.34 -11.93 -8.36
C ALA A 162 8.37 -11.37 -7.36
N LYS A 163 9.66 -11.70 -7.54
CA LYS A 163 10.75 -11.13 -6.74
C LYS A 163 10.79 -9.62 -6.86
N GLN A 164 10.58 -9.07 -8.05
CA GLN A 164 10.54 -7.62 -8.23
C GLN A 164 9.37 -6.98 -7.48
N ALA A 165 8.16 -7.55 -7.57
CA ALA A 165 6.99 -7.04 -6.85
C ALA A 165 7.22 -6.98 -5.33
N TYR A 166 7.83 -8.01 -4.74
CA TYR A 166 8.18 -7.99 -3.32
C TYR A 166 9.35 -7.04 -3.00
N LYS A 167 10.32 -6.88 -3.91
CA LYS A 167 11.40 -5.90 -3.78
C LYS A 167 10.85 -4.46 -3.75
N ASP A 168 9.88 -4.15 -4.61
CA ASP A 168 9.21 -2.85 -4.62
C ASP A 168 8.54 -2.55 -3.27
N VAL A 169 7.95 -3.57 -2.62
CA VAL A 169 7.38 -3.43 -1.27
C VAL A 169 8.46 -3.04 -0.27
N ILE A 170 9.58 -3.76 -0.20
CA ILE A 170 10.65 -3.50 0.79
C ILE A 170 11.45 -2.23 0.51
N GLN A 171 11.43 -1.72 -0.71
CA GLN A 171 12.09 -0.46 -1.08
C GLN A 171 11.23 0.77 -0.75
N ASN A 172 9.91 0.60 -0.63
CA ASN A 172 9.00 1.69 -0.33
C ASN A 172 8.80 1.87 1.18
N SER A 173 9.42 2.89 1.76
CA SER A 173 9.34 3.19 3.20
C SER A 173 7.93 3.41 3.73
N LYS A 174 6.96 3.79 2.87
CA LYS A 174 5.55 3.89 3.27
C LYS A 174 4.93 2.51 3.54
N LEU A 175 5.41 1.46 2.88
CA LEU A 175 4.89 0.09 2.98
C LEU A 175 5.59 -0.73 4.07
N LYS A 176 6.17 -0.08 5.09
CA LYS A 176 6.97 -0.74 6.14
C LYS A 176 6.22 -1.87 6.88
N GLU A 177 4.91 -1.70 7.07
CA GLU A 177 4.04 -2.72 7.67
C GLU A 177 4.03 -4.05 6.89
N PHE A 178 4.25 -3.99 5.57
CA PHE A 178 4.24 -5.15 4.67
C PHE A 178 5.63 -5.76 4.44
N HIS A 179 6.70 -5.09 4.87
CA HIS A 179 8.07 -5.57 4.69
C HIS A 179 8.30 -6.99 5.27
N PRO A 180 7.85 -7.33 6.50
CA PRO A 180 8.10 -8.66 7.05
C PRO A 180 7.53 -9.76 6.15
N LYS A 181 6.31 -9.54 5.62
CA LYS A 181 5.65 -10.49 4.74
C LYS A 181 6.35 -10.58 3.38
N ALA A 182 6.73 -9.46 2.78
CA ALA A 182 7.46 -9.44 1.51
C ALA A 182 8.84 -10.13 1.62
N LEU A 183 9.55 -9.93 2.74
CA LEU A 183 10.82 -10.62 3.02
C LEU A 183 10.62 -12.12 3.17
N LEU A 184 9.58 -12.58 3.87
CA LEU A 184 9.25 -14.01 3.94
C LEU A 184 9.00 -14.61 2.55
N GLU A 185 8.24 -13.92 1.70
CA GLU A 185 7.96 -14.41 0.35
C GLU A 185 9.21 -14.40 -0.55
N LEU A 186 10.09 -13.40 -0.42
CA LEU A 186 11.39 -13.38 -1.10
C LEU A 186 12.28 -14.55 -0.69
N GLY A 187 12.33 -14.85 0.61
CA GLY A 187 13.05 -16.02 1.12
C GLY A 187 12.50 -17.32 0.54
N ALA A 188 11.17 -17.47 0.52
CA ALA A 188 10.52 -18.68 0.00
C ALA A 188 10.76 -18.87 -1.50
N LEU A 189 10.80 -17.77 -2.26
CA LEU A 189 11.18 -17.81 -3.66
C LEU A 189 12.65 -18.17 -3.87
N SER A 190 13.56 -17.72 -3.00
CA SER A 190 14.96 -18.15 -3.03
C SER A 190 15.11 -19.65 -2.71
N GLU A 191 14.39 -20.18 -1.70
CA GLU A 191 14.38 -21.63 -1.42
C GLU A 191 13.89 -22.43 -2.62
N LYS A 192 12.81 -22.00 -3.28
CA LYS A 192 12.27 -22.65 -4.48
C LYS A 192 13.27 -22.70 -5.64
N GLU A 193 14.19 -21.74 -5.70
CA GLU A 193 15.27 -21.68 -6.71
C GLU A 193 16.55 -22.41 -6.26
N GLY A 194 16.58 -22.99 -5.05
CA GLY A 194 17.76 -23.65 -4.47
C GLY A 194 18.78 -22.70 -3.86
N ASP A 195 18.48 -21.40 -3.78
CA ASP A 195 19.30 -20.37 -3.18
C ASP A 195 19.09 -20.30 -1.65
N LEU A 196 19.63 -21.30 -0.94
CA LEU A 196 19.50 -21.41 0.51
C LEU A 196 20.19 -20.24 1.26
N GLU A 197 21.29 -19.71 0.72
CA GLU A 197 21.98 -18.56 1.31
C GLU A 197 21.14 -17.28 1.20
N GLY A 198 20.57 -17.00 0.02
CA GLY A 198 19.67 -15.86 -0.16
C GLY A 198 18.39 -16.00 0.65
N ALA A 199 17.83 -17.20 0.75
CA ALA A 199 16.69 -17.45 1.62
C ALA A 199 17.00 -17.15 3.10
N ARG A 200 18.17 -17.61 3.58
CA ARG A 200 18.65 -17.31 4.93
C ARG A 200 18.81 -15.82 5.17
N ASP A 201 19.36 -15.07 4.21
CA ASP A 201 19.48 -13.62 4.35
C ASP A 201 18.10 -12.97 4.57
N PHE A 202 17.13 -13.26 3.69
CA PHE A 202 15.79 -12.69 3.81
C PHE A 202 15.09 -13.03 5.13
N TYR A 203 15.17 -14.27 5.60
CA TYR A 203 14.57 -14.64 6.88
C TYR A 203 15.30 -14.02 8.07
N SER A 204 16.63 -13.96 8.03
CA SER A 204 17.42 -13.28 9.07
C SER A 204 17.07 -11.80 9.17
N ARG A 205 16.78 -11.15 8.04
CA ARG A 205 16.30 -9.77 8.00
C ARG A 205 14.96 -9.61 8.71
N VAL A 206 14.01 -10.53 8.55
CA VAL A 206 12.73 -10.49 9.28
C VAL A 206 12.98 -10.48 10.79
N VAL A 207 13.81 -11.40 11.28
CA VAL A 207 14.12 -11.54 12.71
C VAL A 207 14.80 -10.28 13.27
N ARG A 208 15.76 -9.73 12.52
CA ARG A 208 16.56 -8.57 12.94
C ARG A 208 15.82 -7.25 12.84
N GLU A 209 15.12 -7.00 11.74
CA GLU A 209 14.51 -5.71 11.43
C GLU A 209 13.06 -5.61 11.96
N PHE A 210 12.40 -6.74 12.22
CA PHE A 210 11.00 -6.80 12.63
C PHE A 210 10.77 -7.77 13.81
N PRO A 211 11.44 -7.55 14.96
CA PRO A 211 11.46 -8.49 16.08
C PRO A 211 10.09 -8.71 16.75
N ASP A 212 9.15 -7.78 16.59
CA ASP A 212 7.80 -7.85 17.18
C ASP A 212 6.72 -8.24 16.16
N SER A 213 7.11 -8.54 14.91
CA SER A 213 6.16 -8.93 13.87
C SER A 213 5.70 -10.40 14.03
N GLU A 214 4.46 -10.69 13.66
CA GLU A 214 3.97 -12.09 13.60
C GLU A 214 4.78 -12.94 12.61
N ALA A 215 5.35 -12.30 11.59
CA ALA A 215 6.24 -12.94 10.61
C ALA A 215 7.53 -13.49 11.22
N ARG A 216 8.01 -12.94 12.35
CA ARG A 216 9.23 -13.40 13.02
C ARG A 216 9.18 -14.88 13.38
N LYS A 217 8.10 -15.33 14.03
CA LYS A 217 7.97 -16.74 14.45
C LYS A 217 8.05 -17.70 13.26
N MET A 218 7.57 -17.26 12.09
CA MET A 218 7.68 -18.02 10.86
C MET A 218 9.11 -17.99 10.32
N ALA A 219 9.76 -16.83 10.31
CA ALA A 219 11.16 -16.69 9.90
C ALA A 219 12.11 -17.55 10.77
N ASP A 220 11.92 -17.58 12.09
CA ASP A 220 12.72 -18.41 13.01
C ASP A 220 12.61 -19.91 12.63
N LYS A 221 11.40 -20.39 12.32
CA LYS A 221 11.17 -21.77 11.88
C LYS A 221 11.83 -22.07 10.53
N LEU A 222 11.75 -21.13 9.58
CA LEU A 222 12.32 -21.29 8.24
C LEU A 222 13.85 -21.26 8.27
N LEU A 223 14.45 -20.48 9.17
CA LEU A 223 15.90 -20.50 9.38
C LEU A 223 16.40 -21.86 9.87
N ILE A 224 15.70 -22.45 10.86
CA ILE A 224 16.00 -23.82 11.32
C ILE A 224 15.86 -24.82 10.17
N HIS A 225 14.82 -24.68 9.34
CA HIS A 225 14.63 -25.54 8.17
C HIS A 225 15.81 -25.46 7.20
N ILE A 226 16.27 -24.24 6.87
CA ILE A 226 17.43 -24.04 6.00
C ILE A 226 18.71 -24.62 6.61
N ASP A 227 18.93 -24.46 7.93
CA ASP A 227 20.07 -25.07 8.63
C ASP A 227 20.10 -26.59 8.44
N LEU A 228 18.96 -27.26 8.62
CA LEU A 228 18.83 -28.70 8.46
C LEU A 228 19.05 -29.17 7.01
N LEU A 229 18.72 -28.35 6.02
CA LEU A 229 18.97 -28.64 4.60
C LEU A 229 20.44 -28.41 4.20
N GLY A 230 21.13 -27.50 4.91
CA GLY A 230 22.52 -27.12 4.63
C GLY A 230 23.57 -28.00 5.33
N GLU A 231 23.18 -28.83 6.30
CA GLU A 231 24.07 -29.83 6.88
C GLU A 231 24.40 -30.91 5.83
N PRO A 232 25.68 -31.15 5.49
CA PRO A 232 26.03 -32.32 4.69
C PRO A 232 25.57 -33.55 5.47
N SER A 233 24.95 -34.52 4.81
CA SER A 233 24.49 -35.76 5.43
C SER A 233 25.65 -36.47 6.14
N SER A 234 25.88 -36.14 7.42
CA SER A 234 26.76 -36.86 8.33
C SER A 234 25.98 -38.09 8.81
N GLY A 235 25.77 -39.00 7.87
CA GLY A 235 25.05 -40.26 8.06
C GLY A 235 25.68 -41.29 7.13
N SER A 236 26.72 -41.91 7.67
CA SER A 236 27.41 -43.13 7.22
C SER A 236 26.48 -44.25 6.76
#